data_AF-A0A080YW30-F1
#
_entry.id   AF-A0A080YW30-F1
#
_cell.length_a   1.000
_cell.length_b   1.000
_cell.length_c   1.000
_cell.angle_alpha   90.00
_cell.angle_beta   90.00
_cell.angle_gamma   90.00
#
_symmetry.space_group_name_H-M   'P 1'
#
loop_
_entity.id
_entity.type
_entity.pdbx_description
1 polymer ?
#
loop_
_entity_poly.entity_id
_entity_poly.type
_entity_poly.pdbx_seq_one_letter_code
_entity_poly.pdbx_strand_id
1 'polypeptide(L)'
;MHFVRVTEREKRDSVRRYDMSILSRKNSLPAPSSVSEFSMVVGAVEVLANVANQLYQPVVQDLFTHVLKFLVELRVREMPNTRRALTELVEWTDERVELFRVHIADGAITLVAEIKTQFSTSHEAFLRVNQMILRQDVEAALAEANTAVTRRRTGEQPSATSTTGSYSKRPARGPVPLEVLKALPKQGGKA
;
A
#
# COMPACT_ATOMS: atom_id res chain seq x y z
N MET A 1 1.57 24.51 -23.79
CA MET A 1 2.19 23.18 -23.63
C MET A 1 2.44 22.95 -22.15
N HIS A 2 1.57 22.21 -21.45
CA HIS A 2 1.79 21.85 -20.04
C HIS A 2 2.37 20.44 -20.00
N PHE A 3 3.65 20.30 -19.64
CA PHE A 3 4.24 19.01 -19.33
C PHE A 3 3.64 18.54 -18.00
N VAL A 4 2.62 17.69 -18.07
CA VAL A 4 2.14 16.95 -16.90
C VAL A 4 3.12 15.81 -16.64
N ARG A 5 3.54 15.64 -15.39
CA ARG A 5 4.37 14.51 -14.99
C ARG A 5 3.52 13.23 -15.08
N VAL A 6 3.92 12.30 -15.95
CA VAL A 6 3.38 10.94 -15.95
C VAL A 6 3.83 10.27 -14.67
N THR A 7 2.87 9.77 -13.89
CA THR A 7 3.14 9.00 -12.68
C THR A 7 3.61 7.59 -13.03
N GLU A 8 4.38 6.95 -12.14
CA GLU A 8 4.82 5.56 -12.36
C GLU A 8 3.62 4.62 -12.53
N ARG A 9 2.51 4.89 -11.84
CA ARG A 9 1.26 4.15 -12.01
C ARG A 9 0.69 4.29 -13.43
N GLU A 10 0.60 5.50 -13.96
CA GLU A 10 0.11 5.72 -15.34
C GLU A 10 1.02 5.05 -16.37
N LYS A 11 2.33 5.06 -16.14
CA LYS A 11 3.30 4.33 -16.98
C LYS A 11 3.01 2.83 -16.95
N ARG A 12 2.85 2.22 -15.77
CA ARG A 12 2.53 0.79 -15.63
C ARG A 12 1.18 0.45 -16.26
N ASP A 13 0.15 1.28 -16.05
CA ASP A 13 -1.17 1.09 -16.64
C ASP A 13 -1.14 1.18 -18.17
N SER A 14 -0.24 1.99 -18.73
CA SER A 14 -0.02 2.05 -20.18
C SER A 14 0.66 0.78 -20.69
N VAL A 15 1.74 0.34 -20.04
CA VAL A 15 2.46 -0.89 -20.42
C VAL A 15 1.52 -2.11 -20.42
N ARG A 16 0.73 -2.29 -19.36
CA ARG A 16 -0.25 -3.40 -19.26
C ARG A 16 -1.33 -3.34 -20.33
N ARG A 17 -1.79 -2.13 -20.70
CA ARG A 17 -2.81 -1.95 -21.75
C ARG A 17 -2.32 -2.32 -23.14
N TYR A 18 -1.03 -2.14 -23.40
CA TYR A 18 -0.40 -2.39 -24.70
C TYR A 18 0.54 -3.60 -24.67
N ASP A 19 0.39 -4.48 -23.69
CA ASP A 19 1.18 -5.69 -23.57
C ASP A 19 0.82 -6.69 -24.67
N MET A 20 1.73 -6.86 -25.63
CA MET A 20 1.57 -7.74 -26.79
C MET A 20 2.02 -9.18 -26.50
N SER A 21 2.46 -9.49 -25.28
CA SER A 21 2.89 -10.85 -24.89
C SER A 21 1.72 -11.83 -24.68
N ILE A 22 0.48 -11.33 -24.58
CA ILE A 22 -0.73 -12.16 -24.48
C ILE A 22 -1.19 -12.57 -25.89
N LEU A 23 -0.54 -13.60 -26.43
CA LEU A 23 -0.78 -14.08 -27.80
C LEU A 23 -2.12 -14.83 -27.98
N SER A 24 -2.85 -15.13 -26.91
CA SER A 24 -4.16 -15.80 -26.98
C SER A 24 -5.06 -15.52 -25.78
N ARG A 25 -6.30 -15.07 -26.02
CA ARG A 25 -7.34 -14.92 -24.98
C ARG A 25 -7.76 -16.25 -24.34
N LYS A 26 -7.44 -17.38 -24.98
CA LYS A 26 -7.78 -18.73 -24.47
C LYS A 26 -6.77 -19.24 -23.42
N ASN A 27 -5.61 -18.59 -23.31
CA ASN A 27 -4.57 -18.93 -22.35
C ASN A 27 -4.37 -17.75 -21.39
N SER A 28 -5.41 -17.43 -20.62
CA SER A 28 -5.32 -16.42 -19.57
C SER A 28 -4.67 -17.05 -18.34
N LEU A 29 -3.55 -16.48 -17.89
CA LEU A 29 -3.00 -16.81 -16.58
C LEU A 29 -4.00 -16.40 -15.49
N PRO A 30 -4.08 -17.15 -14.38
CA PRO A 30 -4.90 -16.76 -13.25
C PRO A 30 -4.46 -15.38 -12.74
N ALA A 31 -5.43 -14.59 -12.26
CA ALA A 31 -5.12 -13.29 -11.68
C ALA A 31 -4.17 -13.46 -10.48
N PRO A 32 -3.16 -12.59 -10.34
CA PRO A 32 -2.25 -12.66 -9.20
C PRO A 32 -3.01 -12.46 -7.89
N SER A 33 -2.63 -13.24 -6.87
CA SER A 33 -3.19 -13.10 -5.53
C SER A 33 -2.83 -11.74 -4.94
N SER A 34 -3.76 -11.13 -4.19
CA SER A 34 -3.47 -9.87 -3.51
C SER A 34 -2.48 -10.07 -2.37
N VAL A 35 -1.47 -9.21 -2.30
CA VAL A 35 -0.48 -9.21 -1.23
C VAL A 35 -1.08 -8.52 0.00
N SER A 36 -1.11 -9.21 1.13
CA SER A 36 -1.57 -8.64 2.41
C SER A 36 -0.45 -8.43 3.42
N GLU A 37 0.65 -9.19 3.31
CA GLU A 37 1.76 -9.15 4.26
C GLU A 37 3.10 -9.11 3.56
N PHE A 38 4.08 -8.46 4.20
CA PHE A 38 5.46 -8.43 3.72
C PHE A 38 6.10 -9.82 3.64
N SER A 39 5.72 -10.73 4.53
CA SER A 39 6.14 -12.14 4.55
C SER A 39 5.82 -12.86 3.22
N MET A 40 4.67 -12.55 2.61
CA MET A 40 4.25 -13.14 1.33
C MET A 40 5.17 -12.70 0.18
N VAL A 41 5.60 -11.43 0.18
CA VAL A 41 6.53 -10.90 -0.82
C VAL A 41 7.88 -11.59 -0.68
N VAL A 42 8.40 -11.68 0.54
CA VAL A 42 9.68 -12.35 0.81
C VAL A 42 9.62 -13.83 0.42
N GLY A 43 8.60 -14.56 0.87
CA GLY A 43 8.43 -15.98 0.54
C GLY A 43 8.32 -16.23 -0.96
N ALA A 44 7.62 -15.36 -1.71
CA ALA A 44 7.55 -15.47 -3.17
C ALA A 44 8.93 -15.30 -3.81
N VAL A 45 9.72 -14.31 -3.38
CA VAL A 45 11.08 -14.10 -3.90
C VAL A 45 12.04 -15.22 -3.48
N GLU A 46 11.89 -15.78 -2.28
CA GLU A 46 12.67 -16.95 -1.85
C GLU A 46 12.40 -18.17 -2.73
N VAL A 47 11.14 -18.44 -3.08
CA VAL A 47 10.79 -19.51 -4.03
C VAL A 47 11.42 -19.26 -5.40
N LEU A 48 11.34 -18.02 -5.92
CA LEU A 48 11.98 -17.67 -7.19
C LEU A 48 13.50 -17.82 -7.14
N ALA A 49 14.14 -17.39 -6.05
CA ALA A 49 15.58 -17.55 -5.84
C ALA A 49 15.98 -19.03 -5.82
N ASN A 50 15.20 -19.87 -5.14
CA ASN A 50 15.42 -21.32 -5.11
C ASN A 50 15.31 -21.96 -6.50
N VAL A 51 14.33 -21.54 -7.31
CA VAL A 51 14.18 -21.98 -8.70
C VAL A 51 15.36 -21.48 -9.55
N ALA A 52 15.76 -20.22 -9.38
CA ALA A 52 16.91 -19.63 -10.07
C ALA A 52 18.21 -20.40 -9.80
N ASN A 53 18.44 -20.77 -8.55
CA ASN A 53 19.62 -21.54 -8.13
C ASN A 53 19.68 -22.94 -8.74
N GLN A 54 18.54 -23.54 -9.07
CA GLN A 54 18.48 -24.89 -9.64
C GLN A 54 18.51 -24.90 -11.17
N LEU A 55 17.84 -23.92 -11.81
CA LEU A 55 17.52 -24.00 -13.24
C LEU A 55 18.20 -22.92 -14.10
N TYR A 56 18.78 -21.88 -13.50
CA TYR A 56 19.27 -20.72 -14.24
C TYR A 56 20.76 -20.48 -14.05
N GLN A 57 21.33 -19.69 -14.98
CA GLN A 57 22.73 -19.28 -14.94
C GLN A 57 23.04 -18.36 -13.75
N PRO A 58 24.31 -18.28 -13.30
CA PRO A 58 24.72 -17.46 -12.16
C PRO A 58 24.28 -15.99 -12.22
N VAL A 59 24.17 -15.43 -13.43
CA VAL A 59 23.72 -14.04 -13.61
C VAL A 59 22.31 -13.81 -13.05
N VAL A 60 21.40 -14.77 -13.18
CA VAL A 60 20.03 -14.72 -12.66
C VAL A 60 20.00 -14.98 -11.15
N GLN A 61 20.83 -15.92 -10.69
CA GLN A 61 20.97 -16.24 -9.26
C GLN A 61 21.43 -15.01 -8.46
N ASP A 62 22.40 -14.30 -9.01
CA ASP A 62 22.95 -13.09 -8.40
C ASP A 62 21.93 -11.94 -8.35
N LEU A 63 21.04 -11.83 -9.34
CA LEU A 63 19.90 -10.89 -9.25
C LEU A 63 19.05 -11.19 -8.02
N PHE A 64 18.56 -12.42 -7.86
CA PHE A 64 17.68 -12.77 -6.74
C PHE A 64 18.38 -12.67 -5.38
N THR A 65 19.69 -12.88 -5.34
CA THR A 65 20.51 -12.61 -4.14
C THR A 65 20.43 -11.13 -3.74
N HIS A 66 20.52 -10.21 -4.71
CA HIS A 66 20.37 -8.77 -4.45
C HIS A 66 18.94 -8.41 -4.06
N VAL A 67 17.91 -8.98 -4.71
CA VAL A 67 16.50 -8.76 -4.32
C VAL A 67 16.25 -9.20 -2.88
N LEU A 68 16.71 -10.39 -2.48
CA LEU A 68 16.54 -10.88 -1.11
C LEU A 68 17.26 -10.00 -0.10
N LYS A 69 18.51 -9.60 -0.39
CA LYS A 69 19.26 -8.68 0.46
C LYS A 69 18.52 -7.36 0.65
N PHE A 70 17.99 -6.81 -0.43
CA PHE A 70 17.18 -5.59 -0.40
C PHE A 70 15.91 -5.73 0.45
N LEU A 71 15.18 -6.85 0.35
CA LEU A 71 14.01 -7.09 1.18
C LEU A 71 14.37 -7.20 2.67
N VAL A 72 15.53 -7.78 2.99
CA VAL A 72 16.06 -7.79 4.37
C VAL A 72 16.39 -6.37 4.83
N GLU A 73 17.03 -5.54 4.00
CA GLU A 73 17.29 -4.13 4.32
C GLU A 73 16.00 -3.37 4.61
N LEU A 74 14.96 -3.55 3.79
CA LEU A 74 13.65 -2.94 4.00
C LEU A 74 13.01 -3.38 5.31
N ARG A 75 13.07 -4.69 5.61
CA ARG A 75 12.54 -5.23 6.87
C ARG A 75 13.17 -4.57 8.10
N VAL A 76 14.45 -4.23 8.03
CA VAL A 76 15.18 -3.61 9.15
C VAL A 76 14.98 -2.10 9.21
N ARG A 77 14.89 -1.41 8.07
CA ARG A 77 14.87 0.07 8.02
C ARG A 77 13.48 0.65 8.06
N GLU A 78 12.63 0.27 7.11
CA GLU A 78 11.31 0.86 6.89
C GLU A 78 10.44 -0.18 6.19
N MET A 79 9.88 -1.11 6.99
CA MET A 79 9.08 -2.21 6.46
C MET A 79 7.74 -1.68 5.95
N PRO A 80 7.40 -1.87 4.66
CA PRO A 80 6.07 -1.54 4.15
C PRO A 80 5.00 -2.36 4.89
N ASN A 81 4.04 -1.67 5.50
CA ASN A 81 2.98 -2.29 6.31
C ASN A 81 1.56 -1.99 5.79
N THR A 82 1.42 -1.09 4.82
CA THR A 82 0.14 -0.85 4.14
C THR A 82 0.03 -1.76 2.91
N ARG A 83 -1.18 -2.26 2.63
CA ARG A 83 -1.44 -3.05 1.42
C ARG A 83 -1.03 -2.32 0.14
N ARG A 84 -1.22 -0.99 0.12
CA ARG A 84 -0.82 -0.12 -0.99
C ARG A 84 0.69 -0.12 -1.20
N ALA A 85 1.47 0.11 -0.14
CA ALA A 85 2.92 0.09 -0.19
C ALA A 85 3.46 -1.27 -0.63
N LEU A 86 2.86 -2.36 -0.14
CA LEU A 86 3.20 -3.73 -0.56
C LEU A 86 2.93 -3.98 -2.04
N THR A 87 1.77 -3.53 -2.56
CA THR A 87 1.48 -3.62 -3.99
C THR A 87 2.50 -2.84 -4.82
N GLU A 88 2.83 -1.62 -4.42
CA GLU A 88 3.82 -0.79 -5.13
C GLU A 88 5.22 -1.42 -5.13
N LEU A 89 5.62 -2.03 -4.01
CA LEU A 89 6.88 -2.77 -3.92
C LEU A 89 6.91 -3.96 -4.87
N VAL A 90 5.83 -4.73 -4.95
CA VAL A 90 5.73 -5.90 -5.85
C VAL A 90 5.74 -5.45 -7.31
N GLU A 91 4.95 -4.44 -7.65
CA GLU A 91 4.90 -3.92 -9.02
C GLU A 91 6.26 -3.34 -9.46
N TRP A 92 6.97 -2.65 -8.58
CA TRP A 92 8.32 -2.17 -8.88
C TRP A 92 9.33 -3.31 -9.01
N THR A 93 9.27 -4.33 -8.14
CA THR A 93 10.15 -5.51 -8.23
C THR A 93 9.95 -6.23 -9.55
N ASP A 94 8.69 -6.45 -9.95
CA ASP A 94 8.32 -7.07 -11.22
C ASP A 94 8.84 -6.27 -12.42
N GLU A 95 8.67 -4.94 -12.42
CA GLU A 95 9.20 -4.07 -13.49
C GLU A 95 10.72 -4.18 -13.64
N ARG A 96 11.47 -4.26 -12.52
CA ARG A 96 12.93 -4.40 -12.54
C ARG A 96 13.37 -5.77 -13.04
N VAL A 97 12.67 -6.83 -12.63
CA VAL A 97 12.93 -8.21 -13.09
C VAL A 97 12.60 -8.36 -14.58
N GLU A 98 11.52 -7.74 -15.04
CA GLU A 98 11.14 -7.71 -16.45
C GLU A 98 12.20 -6.97 -17.29
N LEU A 99 12.64 -5.79 -16.84
CA LEU A 99 13.69 -5.03 -17.51
C LEU A 99 15.04 -5.79 -17.56
N PHE A 100 15.38 -6.48 -16.47
CA PHE A 100 16.52 -7.39 -16.43
C PHE A 100 16.42 -8.49 -17.49
N ARG A 101 15.23 -9.11 -17.63
CA ARG A 101 14.98 -10.15 -18.64
C ARG A 101 15.18 -9.62 -20.05
N VAL A 102 14.68 -8.42 -20.34
CA VAL A 102 14.88 -7.74 -21.64
C VAL A 102 16.36 -7.54 -21.92
N HIS A 103 17.13 -7.00 -20.97
CA HIS A 103 18.57 -6.78 -21.16
C HIS A 103 19.38 -8.07 -21.31
N ILE A 104 18.97 -9.17 -20.66
CA ILE A 104 19.57 -10.49 -20.92
C ILE A 104 19.31 -10.92 -22.36
N ALA A 105 18.06 -10.80 -22.83
CA ALA A 105 17.71 -11.19 -24.20
C ALA A 105 18.49 -10.38 -25.25
N ASP A 106 18.73 -9.11 -24.98
CA ASP A 106 19.51 -8.20 -25.83
C ASP A 106 21.03 -8.39 -25.70
N GLY A 107 21.51 -9.23 -24.78
CA GLY A 107 22.94 -9.41 -24.50
C GLY A 107 23.63 -8.18 -23.88
N ALA A 108 22.86 -7.24 -23.34
CA ALA A 108 23.34 -5.98 -22.79
C ALA A 108 23.88 -6.15 -21.35
N ILE A 109 24.99 -6.86 -21.18
CA ILE A 109 25.53 -7.28 -19.87
C ILE A 109 25.80 -6.11 -18.90
N THR A 110 26.18 -4.93 -19.42
CA THR A 110 26.39 -3.73 -18.58
C THR A 110 25.09 -3.27 -17.93
N LEU A 111 23.99 -3.24 -18.68
CA LEU A 111 22.67 -2.88 -18.17
C LEU A 111 22.13 -3.95 -17.22
N VAL A 112 22.39 -5.23 -17.51
CA VAL A 112 22.09 -6.35 -16.60
C VAL A 112 22.75 -6.17 -15.23
N ALA A 113 24.02 -5.74 -15.20
CA ALA A 113 24.74 -5.47 -13.96
C ALA A 113 24.15 -4.26 -13.20
N GLU A 114 23.76 -3.20 -13.92
CA GLU A 114 23.14 -2.01 -13.33
C GLU A 114 21.81 -2.31 -12.65
N ILE A 115 20.94 -3.16 -13.24
CA ILE A 115 19.64 -3.47 -12.64
C ILE A 115 19.78 -4.06 -11.23
N LYS A 116 20.78 -4.90 -11.00
CA LYS A 116 21.00 -5.53 -9.68
C LYS A 116 21.32 -4.49 -8.60
N THR A 117 22.07 -3.44 -8.94
CA THR A 117 22.42 -2.37 -7.98
C THR A 117 21.23 -1.49 -7.61
N GLN A 118 20.14 -1.56 -8.38
CA GLN A 118 18.90 -0.82 -8.09
C GLN A 118 18.13 -1.41 -6.91
N PHE A 119 18.36 -2.69 -6.57
CA PHE A 119 17.84 -3.34 -5.37
C PHE A 119 18.66 -2.92 -4.15
N SER A 120 18.47 -1.67 -3.74
CA SER A 120 19.07 -1.09 -2.54
C SER A 120 18.18 0.01 -2.00
N THR A 121 18.04 0.06 -0.67
CA THR A 121 17.22 1.08 0.01
C THR A 121 17.75 2.51 -0.18
N SER A 122 19.03 2.66 -0.56
CA SER A 122 19.66 3.96 -0.84
C SER A 122 19.75 4.30 -2.33
N HIS A 123 19.30 3.40 -3.22
CA HIS A 123 19.38 3.63 -4.65
C HIS A 123 18.23 4.55 -5.12
N GLU A 124 18.54 5.50 -6.02
CA GLU A 124 17.58 6.49 -6.50
C GLU A 124 16.31 5.85 -7.09
N ALA A 125 16.46 4.79 -7.89
CA ALA A 125 15.35 4.06 -8.49
C ALA A 125 14.31 3.57 -7.48
N PHE A 126 14.74 3.14 -6.28
CA PHE A 126 13.84 2.73 -5.21
C PHE A 126 13.34 3.93 -4.41
N LEU A 127 14.21 4.92 -4.11
CA LEU A 127 13.82 6.12 -3.37
C LEU A 127 12.65 6.87 -4.02
N ARG A 128 12.58 6.91 -5.35
CA ARG A 128 11.43 7.49 -6.07
C ARG A 128 10.12 6.76 -5.76
N VAL A 129 10.14 5.43 -5.69
CA VAL A 129 8.96 4.62 -5.32
C VAL A 129 8.62 4.82 -3.85
N ASN A 130 9.60 4.82 -2.95
CA ASN A 130 9.35 5.07 -1.54
C ASN A 130 8.71 6.45 -1.31
N GLN A 131 9.23 7.48 -1.97
CA GLN A 131 8.65 8.83 -1.92
C GLN A 131 7.21 8.89 -2.46
N MET A 132 6.91 8.13 -3.52
CA MET A 132 5.55 8.02 -4.04
C MET A 132 4.63 7.35 -3.02
N ILE A 133 5.04 6.23 -2.42
CA ILE A 133 4.29 5.52 -1.37
C ILE A 133 4.01 6.46 -0.19
N LEU A 134 5.03 7.16 0.29
CA LEU A 134 4.89 8.09 1.42
C LEU A 134 3.90 9.21 1.14
N ARG A 135 3.95 9.84 -0.05
CA ARG A 135 2.96 10.86 -0.45
C ARG A 135 1.55 10.31 -0.45
N GLN A 136 1.40 9.12 -1.02
CA GLN A 136 0.16 8.41 -1.14
C GLN A 136 -0.46 8.05 0.22
N ASP A 137 0.36 7.67 1.19
CA ASP A 137 -0.06 7.36 2.57
C ASP A 137 -0.44 8.63 3.33
N VAL A 138 0.30 9.74 3.14
CA VAL A 138 -0.04 11.06 3.71
C VAL A 138 -1.38 11.56 3.18
N GLU A 139 -1.62 11.45 1.87
CA GLU A 139 -2.89 11.83 1.25
C GLU A 139 -4.07 11.02 1.79
N ALA A 140 -3.88 9.70 1.97
CA ALA A 140 -4.90 8.83 2.54
C ALA A 140 -5.21 9.20 4.00
N ALA A 141 -4.18 9.42 4.82
CA ALA A 141 -4.34 9.85 6.21
C ALA A 141 -5.05 11.21 6.33
N LEU A 142 -4.72 12.15 5.43
CA LEU A 142 -5.37 13.46 5.38
C LEU A 142 -6.87 13.33 5.00
N ALA A 143 -7.18 12.49 4.01
CA ALA A 143 -8.56 12.23 3.62
C ALA A 143 -9.36 11.63 4.80
N GLU A 144 -8.80 10.65 5.49
CA GLU A 144 -9.42 10.03 6.67
C GLU A 144 -9.68 11.06 7.78
N ALA A 145 -8.68 11.90 8.10
CA ALA A 145 -8.83 12.96 9.10
C ALA A 145 -9.96 13.94 8.73
N ASN A 146 -10.05 14.34 7.46
CA ASN A 146 -11.11 15.24 6.98
C ASN A 146 -12.50 14.61 7.06
N THR A 147 -12.63 13.30 6.75
CA THR A 147 -13.91 12.60 6.91
C THR A 147 -14.32 12.48 8.38
N ALA A 148 -13.38 12.23 9.29
CA ALA A 148 -13.64 12.16 10.72
C ALA A 148 -14.11 13.50 11.30
N VAL A 149 -13.50 14.61 10.86
CA VAL A 149 -13.95 15.97 11.23
C VAL A 149 -15.34 16.26 10.70
N THR A 150 -15.63 15.87 9.46
CA THR A 150 -16.95 16.07 8.83
C THR A 150 -18.03 15.27 9.57
N ARG A 151 -17.77 14.00 9.90
CA ARG A 151 -18.69 13.13 10.64
C ARG A 151 -18.99 13.63 12.06
N ARG A 152 -17.98 14.22 12.74
CA ARG A 152 -18.19 14.91 14.03
C ARG A 152 -19.04 16.17 13.90
N ARG A 153 -18.98 16.87 12.76
CA ARG A 153 -19.79 18.07 12.49
C ARG A 153 -21.22 17.75 12.05
N THR A 154 -21.45 16.67 11.33
CA THR A 154 -22.78 16.32 10.81
C THR A 154 -23.64 15.49 11.77
N GLY A 155 -23.08 14.95 12.86
CA GLY A 155 -23.87 14.36 13.94
C GLY A 155 -24.75 13.19 13.50
N GLU A 156 -24.36 12.43 12.48
CA GLU A 156 -25.07 11.21 12.08
C GLU A 156 -24.87 10.12 13.14
N GLN A 157 -25.78 10.10 14.11
CA GLN A 157 -26.04 8.93 14.94
C GLN A 157 -26.58 7.79 14.06
N PRO A 158 -26.21 6.52 14.31
CA PRO A 158 -26.82 5.40 13.61
C PRO A 158 -28.32 5.37 13.92
N SER A 159 -29.16 5.39 12.88
CA SER A 159 -30.61 5.29 12.98
C SER A 159 -31.01 4.01 13.71
N ALA A 160 -31.43 4.17 14.97
CA ALA A 160 -32.20 3.14 15.66
C ALA A 160 -33.57 3.03 14.98
N THR A 161 -33.94 1.79 14.72
CA THR A 161 -35.17 1.33 14.06
C THR A 161 -36.41 2.07 14.59
N SER A 162 -37.15 2.67 13.66
CA SER A 162 -38.36 3.46 13.92
C SER A 162 -39.51 2.59 14.41
N THR A 163 -39.98 2.83 15.63
CA THR A 163 -41.36 2.54 16.04
C THR A 163 -42.05 3.86 16.38
N THR A 164 -42.96 4.25 15.48
CA THR A 164 -44.20 5.04 15.68
C THR A 164 -44.28 6.05 16.84
N GLY A 165 -44.42 7.33 16.47
CA GLY A 165 -45.47 8.17 17.06
C GLY A 165 -45.04 9.45 17.78
N SER A 166 -45.60 10.56 17.31
CA SER A 166 -46.02 11.75 18.06
C SER A 166 -45.04 12.93 18.24
N TYR A 167 -45.45 14.04 17.61
CA TYR A 167 -45.31 15.45 17.98
C TYR A 167 -44.04 15.97 18.67
N SER A 168 -43.43 16.95 18.01
CA SER A 168 -42.34 17.80 18.46
C SER A 168 -42.54 18.39 19.87
N LYS A 169 -41.63 18.05 20.79
CA LYS A 169 -41.29 18.86 21.96
C LYS A 169 -39.77 18.89 22.11
N ARG A 170 -39.23 20.07 22.42
CA ARG A 170 -37.81 20.35 22.70
C ARG A 170 -37.14 19.21 23.47
N PRO A 171 -35.87 18.86 23.19
CA PRO A 171 -35.17 17.85 23.97
C PRO A 171 -35.09 18.32 25.43
N ALA A 172 -35.83 17.64 26.30
CA ALA A 172 -35.64 17.75 27.73
C ALA A 172 -34.19 17.34 28.02
N ARG A 173 -33.46 18.21 28.74
CA ARG A 173 -32.14 17.88 29.26
C ARG A 173 -32.26 16.54 30.00
N GLY A 174 -31.51 15.53 29.54
CA GLY A 174 -31.50 14.22 30.16
C GLY A 174 -31.17 14.32 31.66
N PRO A 175 -31.65 13.38 32.49
CA PRO A 175 -31.41 13.41 33.93
C PRO A 175 -29.91 13.43 34.20
N VAL A 176 -29.48 14.40 35.02
CA VAL A 176 -28.08 14.55 35.43
C VAL A 176 -27.67 13.30 36.20
N PRO A 177 -26.56 12.62 35.81
CA PRO A 177 -26.09 11.42 36.50
C PRO A 177 -25.91 11.66 38.00
N LEU A 178 -26.33 10.69 38.82
CA LEU A 178 -26.32 10.80 40.28
C LEU A 178 -24.92 11.04 40.85
N GLU A 179 -23.85 10.62 40.15
CA GLU A 179 -22.47 10.94 40.56
C GLU A 179 -22.18 12.43 40.50
N VAL A 180 -22.73 13.15 39.51
CA VAL A 180 -22.54 14.60 39.36
C VAL A 180 -23.28 15.35 40.47
N LEU A 181 -24.48 14.90 40.85
CA LEU A 181 -25.22 15.49 41.98
C LEU A 181 -24.51 15.29 43.32
N LYS A 182 -23.82 14.15 43.51
CA LYS A 182 -23.03 13.89 44.72
C LYS A 182 -21.73 14.69 44.79
N ALA A 183 -21.19 15.11 43.66
CA ALA A 183 -19.95 15.87 43.56
C ALA A 183 -20.14 17.39 43.72
N LEU A 184 -21.39 17.89 43.72
CA LEU A 184 -21.67 19.32 43.87
C LEU A 184 -21.58 19.75 45.35
N PRO A 185 -20.95 20.91 45.64
CA PRO A 185 -20.93 21.47 46.98
C PRO A 185 -22.36 21.73 47.47
N LYS A 186 -22.72 21.20 48.66
CA LYS A 186 -24.03 21.43 49.27
C LYS A 186 -24.14 22.88 49.73
N GLN A 187 -24.73 23.74 48.91
CA GLN A 187 -25.02 25.10 49.28
C GLN A 187 -26.45 25.18 49.85
N GLY A 188 -26.56 25.35 51.17
CA GLY A 188 -27.82 25.60 51.87
C GLY A 188 -28.63 24.33 52.15
N GLY A 189 -28.51 23.81 53.38
CA GLY A 189 -29.20 22.59 53.78
C GLY A 189 -30.73 22.68 53.65
N LYS A 190 -31.32 21.71 52.96
CA LYS A 190 -32.58 21.04 53.29
C LYS A 190 -32.72 19.78 52.43
N ALA A 191 -33.24 18.73 53.06
CA ALA A 191 -33.40 17.38 52.54
C ALA A 191 -34.50 17.29 51.48
#